data_AF-A0A967BJE1-F1
#
_entry.id   AF-A0A967BJE1-F1
#
_cell.length_a   1.000
_cell.length_b   1.000
_cell.length_c   1.000
_cell.angle_alpha   90.00
_cell.angle_beta   90.00
_cell.angle_gamma   90.00
#
_symmetry.space_group_name_H-M   'P 1'
#
loop_
_entity.id
_entity.type
_entity.pdbx_description
1 polymer ?
#
loop_
_entity_poly.entity_id
_entity_poly.type
_entity_poly.pdbx_seq_one_letter_code
_entity_poly.pdbx_strand_id
1 'polypeptide(L)' 'MITKEDKIADVLNRFPNIKEKFIKRNKLFKNLNNPVVFNTVGKFARISDIAEVSGEELEDLLIFINQLIADRK' A
#
# COMPACT_ATOMS: atom_id res chain seq x y z
N MET A 1 -13.14 2.59 -3.61
CA MET A 1 -12.66 3.03 -2.30
C MET A 1 -11.93 1.85 -1.67
N ILE A 2 -10.71 2.08 -1.17
CA ILE A 2 -9.89 1.07 -0.47
C ILE A 2 -10.13 1.24 1.03
N THR A 3 -10.16 0.12 1.74
CA THR A 3 -10.42 0.00 3.17
C THR A 3 -9.26 -0.70 3.89
N LYS A 4 -9.27 -0.67 5.22
CA LYS A 4 -8.21 -1.27 6.04
C LYS A 4 -8.03 -2.78 5.84
N GLU A 5 -9.09 -3.48 5.40
CA GLU A 5 -9.09 -4.93 5.21
C GLU A 5 -8.58 -5.36 3.83
N ASP A 6 -8.47 -4.41 2.89
CA ASP A 6 -7.93 -4.69 1.58
C ASP A 6 -6.47 -5.10 1.66
N LYS A 7 -6.07 -6.03 0.79
CA LYS A 7 -4.70 -6.50 0.72
C LYS A 7 -3.86 -5.52 -0.07
N ILE A 8 -2.69 -5.16 0.47
CA ILE A 8 -1.79 -4.21 -0.21
C ILE A 8 -1.36 -4.73 -1.59
N ALA A 9 -1.17 -6.05 -1.73
CA ALA A 9 -0.83 -6.65 -3.03
C ALA A 9 -1.93 -6.43 -4.07
N ASP A 10 -3.20 -6.58 -3.70
CA ASP A 10 -4.31 -6.39 -4.62
C ASP A 10 -4.42 -4.93 -5.06
N VAL A 11 -4.22 -3.99 -4.13
CA VAL A 11 -4.21 -2.55 -4.45
C VAL A 11 -3.05 -2.21 -5.39
N LEU A 12 -1.83 -2.68 -5.11
CA LEU A 12 -0.66 -2.39 -5.93
C LEU A 12 -0.71 -3.09 -7.30
N ASN A 13 -1.33 -4.27 -7.39
CA ASN A 13 -1.58 -4.95 -8.67
C ASN A 13 -2.62 -4.20 -9.52
N ARG A 14 -3.68 -3.67 -8.90
CA ARG A 14 -4.71 -2.88 -9.59
C ARG A 14 -4.19 -1.52 -10.05
N PHE A 15 -3.24 -0.94 -9.32
CA PHE A 15 -2.75 0.41 -9.55
C PHE A 15 -1.21 0.48 -9.52
N PRO A 16 -0.49 -0.18 -10.45
CA PRO A 16 0.97 -0.34 -10.39
C PRO A 16 1.75 0.98 -10.30
N ASN A 17 1.23 2.05 -10.87
CA ASN A 17 1.80 3.39 -10.84
C ASN A 17 1.65 4.14 -9.49
N ILE A 18 0.84 3.68 -8.52
CA ILE A 18 0.91 4.25 -7.15
C ILE A 18 2.14 3.75 -6.40
N LYS A 19 2.75 2.64 -6.82
CA LYS A 19 3.86 1.99 -6.13
C LYS A 19 5.04 2.95 -5.92
N GLU A 20 5.34 3.78 -6.92
CA GLU A 20 6.38 4.82 -6.81
C GLU A 20 6.03 5.89 -5.77
N LYS A 21 4.76 6.28 -5.65
CA LYS A 21 4.29 7.28 -4.67
C LYS A 21 4.39 6.73 -3.24
N PHE A 22 4.09 5.46 -3.05
CA PHE A 22 4.29 4.76 -1.78
C PHE A 22 5.77 4.76 -1.39
N ILE A 23 6.67 4.37 -2.29
CA ILE A 23 8.12 4.34 -2.02
C ILE A 23 8.66 5.73 -1.67
N LYS A 24 8.14 6.78 -2.30
CA LYS A 24 8.49 8.17 -1.98
C LYS A 24 7.98 8.60 -0.60
N ARG A 25 6.82 8.11 -0.17
CA ARG A 25 6.23 8.39 1.14
C ARG A 25 7.00 7.72 2.26
N ASN A 26 7.29 6.42 2.13
CA ASN A 26 8.03 5.67 3.14
C ASN A 26 8.92 4.61 2.50
N LYS A 27 10.20 4.61 2.89
CA LYS A 27 11.22 3.70 2.35
C LYS A 27 10.92 2.23 2.64
N LEU A 28 10.11 1.91 3.65
CA LEU A 28 9.66 0.55 3.95
C LEU A 28 8.86 -0.05 2.79
N PHE A 29 8.10 0.76 2.05
CA PHE A 29 7.38 0.31 0.86
C PHE A 29 8.30 -0.12 -0.28
N LYS A 30 9.60 0.24 -0.25
CA LYS A 30 10.60 -0.29 -1.19
C LYS A 30 10.75 -1.80 -1.06
N ASN A 31 10.52 -2.37 0.12
CA ASN A 31 10.56 -3.82 0.32
C ASN A 31 9.42 -4.53 -0.43
N LEU A 32 8.29 -3.84 -0.69
CA LEU A 32 7.20 -4.36 -1.53
C LEU A 32 7.55 -4.40 -3.03
N ASN A 33 8.69 -3.83 -3.45
CA ASN A 33 9.23 -4.07 -4.79
C ASN A 33 9.96 -5.41 -4.91
N ASN A 34 10.37 -6.00 -3.78
CA ASN A 34 10.97 -7.33 -3.83
C ASN A 34 9.85 -8.35 -4.12
N PRO A 35 9.90 -9.06 -5.25
CA PRO A 35 8.85 -10.02 -5.63
C PRO A 35 8.70 -11.14 -4.61
N VAL A 36 9.76 -11.50 -3.87
CA VAL A 36 9.69 -12.50 -2.81
C VAL A 36 8.83 -11.95 -1.66
N VAL A 37 9.15 -10.76 -1.14
CA VAL A 37 8.40 -10.11 -0.05
C VAL A 37 6.96 -9.81 -0.46
N PHE A 38 6.74 -9.37 -1.70
CA PHE A 38 5.41 -9.12 -2.22
C PHE A 38 4.56 -10.40 -2.31
N ASN A 39 5.16 -11.50 -2.76
CA ASN A 39 4.46 -12.77 -2.90
C ASN A 39 4.26 -13.51 -1.57
N THR A 40 5.08 -13.26 -0.56
CA THR A 40 4.97 -13.92 0.76
C THR A 40 4.21 -13.06 1.76
N VAL A 41 4.58 -11.79 1.93
CA VAL A 41 3.97 -10.88 2.92
C VAL A 41 2.84 -10.08 2.29
N GLY A 42 3.06 -9.53 1.09
CA GLY A 42 2.06 -8.67 0.43
C GLY A 42 0.72 -9.35 0.13
N LYS A 43 0.71 -10.67 -0.10
CA LYS A 43 -0.51 -11.46 -0.35
C LYS A 43 -1.42 -11.63 0.88
N PHE A 44 -0.88 -11.48 2.08
CA PHE A 44 -1.62 -11.64 3.33
C PHE A 44 -1.72 -10.35 4.13
N ALA A 45 -0.80 -9.41 3.91
CA ALA A 45 -0.79 -8.12 4.59
C ALA A 45 -1.94 -7.23 4.14
N ARG A 46 -2.77 -6.86 5.11
CA ARG A 46 -3.83 -5.86 4.97
C ARG A 46 -3.24 -4.46 5.07
N ILE A 47 -3.98 -3.44 4.62
CA ILE A 47 -3.56 -2.04 4.78
C ILE A 47 -3.33 -1.70 6.27
N SER A 48 -4.13 -2.25 7.19
CA SER A 48 -3.92 -2.12 8.64
C SER A 48 -2.53 -2.56 9.09
N ASP A 49 -2.14 -3.75 8.67
CA ASP A 49 -0.89 -4.39 9.09
C ASP A 49 0.31 -3.60 8.56
N ILE A 50 0.15 -3.06 7.35
CA ILE A 50 1.15 -2.25 6.70
C ILE A 50 1.32 -0.89 7.40
N ALA A 51 0.23 -0.25 7.82
CA ALA A 51 0.28 0.99 8.60
C ALA A 51 1.03 0.77 9.93
N GLU A 52 0.70 -0.32 10.64
CA GLU A 52 1.36 -0.70 11.90
C GLU A 52 2.86 -0.94 11.70
N VAL A 53 3.24 -1.74 10.70
CA VAL A 53 4.65 -2.04 10.38
C VAL A 53 5.40 -0.80 9.89
N SER A 54 4.73 0.11 9.18
CA SER A 54 5.34 1.33 8.68
C SER A 54 5.44 2.44 9.72
N GLY A 55 4.81 2.26 10.89
CA GLY A 55 4.66 3.29 11.92
C GLY A 55 3.80 4.47 11.46
N GLU A 56 2.92 4.25 10.48
CA GLU A 56 2.01 5.28 9.97
C GLU A 56 0.62 5.10 10.59
N GLU A 57 -0.09 6.22 10.70
CA GLU A 57 -1.48 6.22 11.12
C GLU A 57 -2.35 5.62 9.99
N LEU A 58 -3.24 4.70 10.34
CA LEU A 58 -4.01 3.91 9.37
C LEU A 58 -4.96 4.79 8.55
N GLU A 59 -5.60 5.77 9.19
CA GLU A 59 -6.54 6.67 8.55
C GLU A 59 -5.82 7.57 7.53
N ASP A 60 -4.65 8.13 7.89
CA ASP A 60 -3.77 8.88 7.00
C ASP A 60 -3.32 8.06 5.78
N LEU A 61 -2.98 6.78 5.99
CA LEU A 61 -2.61 5.88 4.90
C LEU A 61 -3.81 5.62 3.97
N LEU A 62 -4.99 5.37 4.53
CA LEU A 62 -6.20 5.13 3.74
C LEU A 62 -6.64 6.36 2.95
N ILE A 63 -6.58 7.56 3.54
CA ILE A 63 -6.89 8.81 2.85
C ILE A 63 -5.95 8.98 1.67
N PHE A 64 -4.64 8.82 1.89
CA PHE A 64 -3.64 8.93 0.85
C PHE A 64 -3.86 7.94 -0.30
N ILE A 65 -4.14 6.68 0.00
CA ILE A 65 -4.41 5.66 -1.02
C ILE A 65 -5.63 6.03 -1.84
N ASN A 66 -6.72 6.42 -1.17
CA ASN A 66 -7.95 6.80 -1.85
C ASN A 66 -7.79 8.07 -2.69
N GLN A 67 -7.02 9.06 -2.23
CA GLN A 67 -6.68 10.25 -3.01
C GLN A 67 -5.88 9.89 -4.27
N LEU A 68 -4.84 9.06 -4.15
CA LEU A 68 -4.04 8.62 -5.30
C LEU A 68 -4.84 7.84 -6.35
N ILE A 69 -5.91 7.17 -5.94
CA ILE A 69 -6.83 6.46 -6.84
C ILE A 69 -7.85 7.45 -7.44
N ALA A 70 -8.32 8.42 -6.66
CA ALA A 70 -9.29 9.43 -7.08
C ALA A 70 -8.71 10.44 -8.10
N ASP A 71 -7.44 10.84 -7.94
CA ASP A 71 -6.70 11.74 -8.85
C ASP A 71 -6.50 11.17 -10.27
N ARG A 72 -7.03 9.97 -10.55
CA ARG A 72 -7.02 9.32 -11.87
C ARG A 72 -8.33 9.44 -12.64
N LYS A 73 -9.32 10.15 -12.10
CA LYS A 73 -10.56 10.47 -12.81
C LYS A 73 -10.41 11.74 -13.65
#